data_AF-A0A2V2SE65-F1
#
_entry.id   AF-A0A2V2SE65-F1
#
_cell.length_a   1.000
_cell.length_b   1.000
_cell.length_c   1.000
_cell.angle_alpha   90.00
_cell.angle_beta   90.00
_cell.angle_gamma   90.00
#
_symmetry.space_group_name_H-M   'P 1'
#
loop_
_entity.id
_entity.type
_entity.pdbx_description
1 polymer ?
#
loop_
_entity_poly.entity_id
_entity_poly.type
_entity_poly.pdbx_seq_one_letter_code
_entity_poly.pdbx_strand_id
1 'polypeptide(L)'
;MSSKPNDFKLGLFILGGLALLVAGLFLFGASKIFEGKTVEETYVPETVEGLKPGAPVLLRGVTVGQVTRINFSWNVYHRTDPRYVVVEFQVSDKVALVPLGQGYEDRVRAEVAKGLRAKVKTQGLAGATILSLEYVDNPAAYPPLQVPWEPHHVYIPSAPGQFSEIIASLDAISKSLKEVNFQKLGGQAQEDLVAVGETVSSLNRSLANIARTSEELQETIHKIKQYPAGAIFGQPPPPARSVERPK
;
A
#
# COMPACT_ATOMS: atom_id res chain seq x y z
N MET A 1 48.87 10.58 -64.96
CA MET A 1 48.09 9.34 -65.18
C MET A 1 46.80 9.47 -64.39
N SER A 2 45.64 9.53 -65.06
CA SER A 2 44.34 9.74 -64.41
C SER A 2 43.85 8.43 -63.79
N SER A 3 43.77 8.37 -62.45
CA SER A 3 43.23 7.21 -61.73
C SER A 3 41.71 7.19 -61.88
N LYS A 4 41.17 6.18 -62.56
CA LYS A 4 39.71 5.98 -62.66
C LYS A 4 39.12 5.80 -61.23
N PRO A 5 38.09 6.58 -60.85
CA PRO A 5 37.40 6.41 -59.58
C PRO A 5 36.87 4.98 -59.44
N ASN A 6 37.05 4.37 -58.27
CA ASN A 6 36.66 2.99 -58.01
C ASN A 6 35.23 2.93 -57.44
N ASP A 7 34.28 3.46 -58.20
CA ASP A 7 32.90 3.72 -57.77
C ASP A 7 32.17 2.45 -57.29
N PHE A 8 32.57 1.27 -57.80
CA PHE A 8 32.09 -0.03 -57.33
C PHE A 8 32.43 -0.31 -55.86
N LYS A 9 33.66 0.01 -55.44
CA LYS A 9 34.08 -0.18 -54.04
C LYS A 9 33.35 0.77 -53.10
N LEU A 10 33.06 2.00 -53.57
CA LEU A 10 32.28 2.96 -52.82
C LEU A 10 30.83 2.49 -52.64
N GLY A 11 30.20 1.99 -53.71
CA GLY A 11 28.86 1.41 -53.66
C GLY A 11 28.76 0.23 -52.70
N LEU A 12 29.73 -0.68 -52.72
CA LEU A 12 29.78 -1.83 -51.80
C LEU A 12 29.95 -1.39 -50.34
N PHE A 13 30.78 -0.38 -50.07
CA PHE A 13 30.96 0.17 -48.73
C PHE A 13 29.67 0.79 -48.19
N ILE A 14 28.97 1.58 -49.01
CA ILE A 14 27.71 2.21 -48.63
C ILE A 14 26.63 1.15 -48.37
N LEU A 15 26.50 0.15 -49.24
CA LEU A 15 25.57 -0.96 -49.06
C LEU A 15 25.89 -1.79 -47.81
N GLY A 16 27.17 -2.10 -47.57
CA GLY A 16 27.60 -2.83 -46.39
C GLY A 16 27.34 -2.05 -45.10
N GLY A 17 27.64 -0.75 -45.09
CA GLY A 17 27.34 0.14 -43.97
C GLY A 17 25.84 0.23 -43.68
N LEU A 18 25.01 0.35 -44.72
CA LEU A 18 23.55 0.38 -44.57
C LEU A 18 23.01 -0.96 -44.03
N ALA A 19 23.50 -2.09 -44.54
CA ALA A 19 23.12 -3.41 -44.07
C ALA A 19 23.50 -3.62 -42.59
N LEU A 20 24.70 -3.21 -42.18
CA LEU A 20 25.14 -3.26 -40.78
C LEU A 20 24.29 -2.34 -39.88
N LEU A 21 23.91 -1.16 -40.36
CA LEU A 21 23.05 -0.25 -39.61
C LEU A 21 21.67 -0.87 -39.38
N VAL A 22 21.07 -1.44 -40.43
CA VAL A 22 19.78 -2.15 -40.34
C VAL A 22 19.88 -3.34 -39.39
N ALA A 23 20.91 -4.18 -39.55
CA ALA A 23 21.15 -5.32 -38.66
C ALA A 23 21.34 -4.88 -37.20
N GLY A 24 22.07 -3.78 -36.97
CA GLY A 24 22.21 -3.17 -35.65
C GLY A 24 20.87 -2.76 -35.05
N LEU A 25 20.05 -2.02 -35.80
CA LEU A 25 18.71 -1.62 -35.35
C LEU A 25 17.83 -2.83 -34.99
N PHE A 26 17.88 -3.90 -35.79
CA PHE A 26 17.16 -5.14 -35.48
C PHE A 26 17.68 -5.84 -34.22
N LEU A 27 19.00 -5.95 -34.06
CA LEU A 27 19.62 -6.58 -32.88
C LEU A 27 19.30 -5.80 -31.59
N PHE A 28 19.37 -4.46 -31.63
CA PHE A 28 19.03 -3.61 -30.50
C PHE A 28 17.51 -3.58 -30.22
N GLY A 29 16.68 -3.60 -31.26
CA GLY A 29 15.21 -3.62 -31.12
C GLY A 29 14.66 -4.94 -30.58
N ALA A 30 15.23 -6.06 -31.01
CA ALA A 30 14.78 -7.40 -30.62
C ALA A 30 14.97 -7.69 -29.13
N SER A 31 16.07 -7.23 -28.53
CA SER A 31 16.38 -7.47 -27.11
C SER A 31 15.28 -6.98 -26.15
N LYS A 32 14.61 -5.88 -26.49
CA LYS A 32 13.48 -5.32 -25.69
C LYS A 32 12.19 -6.14 -25.80
N ILE A 33 12.07 -6.98 -26.82
CA ILE A 33 10.90 -7.84 -27.07
C ILE A 33 11.05 -9.18 -26.32
N PHE A 34 12.27 -9.57 -25.95
CA PHE A 34 12.56 -10.81 -25.22
C PHE A 34 12.44 -10.70 -23.69
N GLU A 35 11.95 -9.59 -23.15
CA GLU A 35 11.54 -9.57 -21.75
C GLU A 35 10.24 -10.37 -21.59
N GLY A 36 10.33 -11.56 -21.00
CA GLY A 36 9.16 -12.36 -20.61
C GLY A 36 8.20 -11.51 -19.79
N LYS A 37 7.02 -11.31 -20.35
CA LYS A 37 5.91 -10.58 -19.73
C LYS A 37 4.70 -11.48 -19.82
N THR A 38 4.14 -11.78 -18.66
CA THR A 38 2.90 -12.55 -18.60
C THR A 38 1.74 -11.59 -18.42
N VAL A 39 0.66 -11.84 -19.15
CA VAL A 39 -0.58 -11.07 -19.03
C VAL A 39 -1.42 -11.72 -17.95
N GLU A 40 -1.96 -10.88 -17.08
CA GLU A 40 -2.86 -11.22 -15.99
C GLU A 40 -4.13 -10.39 -16.13
N GLU A 41 -5.19 -10.83 -15.47
CA GLU A 41 -6.45 -10.09 -15.45
C GLU A 41 -7.06 -10.05 -14.06
N THR A 42 -7.78 -8.97 -13.80
CA THR A 42 -8.59 -8.79 -12.59
C THR A 42 -9.96 -8.24 -12.95
N TYR A 43 -10.93 -8.48 -12.07
CA TYR A 43 -12.32 -8.06 -12.27
C TYR A 43 -12.70 -7.13 -11.15
N VAL A 44 -13.00 -5.89 -11.49
CA VAL A 44 -13.34 -4.85 -10.52
C VAL A 44 -14.86 -4.62 -10.60
N PRO A 45 -15.61 -4.86 -9.50
CA PRO A 45 -17.06 -4.61 -9.45
C PRO A 45 -17.41 -3.12 -9.24
N GLU A 46 -16.42 -2.32 -8.85
CA GLU A 46 -16.54 -0.89 -8.59
C GLU A 46 -16.02 -0.03 -9.76
N THR A 47 -16.09 1.29 -9.61
CA THR A 47 -15.55 2.22 -10.59
C THR A 47 -14.02 2.14 -10.65
N VAL A 48 -13.47 2.13 -11.88
CA VAL A 48 -12.02 2.22 -12.13
C VAL A 48 -11.62 3.61 -12.63
N GLU A 49 -12.32 4.64 -12.16
CA GLU A 49 -12.16 6.01 -12.62
C GLU A 49 -10.69 6.48 -12.58
N GLY A 50 -10.26 7.11 -13.68
CA GLY A 50 -8.89 7.58 -13.85
C GLY A 50 -7.87 6.51 -14.25
N LEU A 51 -8.18 5.22 -14.12
CA LEU A 51 -7.29 4.15 -14.60
C LEU A 51 -7.30 4.11 -16.14
N LYS A 52 -6.11 4.05 -16.74
CA LYS A 52 -5.94 4.05 -18.20
C LYS A 52 -4.91 3.00 -18.63
N PRO A 53 -4.99 2.51 -19.88
CA PRO A 53 -3.91 1.73 -20.46
C PRO A 53 -2.57 2.48 -20.34
N GLY A 54 -1.52 1.75 -19.95
CA GLY A 54 -0.20 2.29 -19.63
C GLY A 54 -0.01 2.73 -18.18
N ALA A 55 -1.05 2.74 -17.34
CA ALA A 55 -0.91 3.00 -15.91
C ALA A 55 0.03 1.96 -15.28
N PRO A 56 0.92 2.35 -14.34
CA PRO A 56 1.86 1.42 -13.74
C PRO A 56 1.15 0.40 -12.84
N VAL A 57 1.65 -0.83 -12.89
CA VAL A 57 1.29 -1.88 -11.93
C VAL A 57 2.38 -1.94 -10.89
N LEU A 58 2.00 -1.78 -9.62
CA LEU A 58 2.92 -1.69 -8.51
C LEU A 58 2.73 -2.89 -7.59
N LEU A 59 3.80 -3.57 -7.19
CA LEU A 59 3.78 -4.55 -6.10
C LEU A 59 4.51 -3.93 -4.92
N ARG A 60 3.80 -3.71 -3.81
CA ARG A 60 4.37 -3.06 -2.61
C ARG A 60 5.12 -1.74 -2.93
N GLY A 61 4.61 -0.97 -3.87
CA GLY A 61 5.19 0.32 -4.29
C GLY A 61 6.33 0.24 -5.32
N VAL A 62 6.72 -0.95 -5.79
CA VAL A 62 7.72 -1.13 -6.86
C VAL A 62 7.02 -1.42 -8.18
N THR A 63 7.42 -0.76 -9.26
CA THR A 63 6.81 -0.98 -10.58
C THR A 63 7.20 -2.35 -11.11
N VAL A 64 6.21 -3.21 -11.28
CA VAL A 64 6.39 -4.59 -11.77
C VAL A 64 5.80 -4.80 -13.15
N GLY A 65 5.02 -3.84 -13.63
CA GLY A 65 4.20 -4.01 -14.81
C GLY A 65 3.47 -2.76 -15.24
N GLN A 66 2.53 -2.95 -16.17
CA GLN A 66 1.65 -1.89 -16.66
C GLN A 66 0.30 -2.46 -17.09
N VAL A 67 -0.74 -1.65 -16.95
CA VAL A 67 -2.08 -1.96 -17.47
C VAL A 67 -2.02 -1.97 -19.00
N THR A 68 -2.52 -3.04 -19.61
CA THR A 68 -2.51 -3.21 -21.07
C THR A 68 -3.87 -2.87 -21.68
N ARG A 69 -4.96 -3.26 -21.00
CA ARG A 69 -6.33 -3.07 -21.51
C ARG A 69 -7.32 -2.92 -20.35
N ILE A 70 -8.33 -2.08 -20.57
CA ILE A 70 -9.47 -1.94 -19.67
C ILE A 70 -10.70 -2.07 -20.54
N ASN A 71 -11.59 -2.99 -20.19
CA ASN A 71 -12.82 -3.22 -20.92
C ASN A 71 -13.91 -3.69 -19.99
N PHE A 72 -15.13 -3.73 -20.48
CA PHE A 72 -16.23 -4.31 -19.75
C PHE A 72 -16.33 -5.81 -19.98
N SER A 73 -16.75 -6.54 -18.95
CA SER A 73 -16.91 -8.01 -19.00
C SER A 73 -17.79 -8.49 -20.16
N TRP A 74 -18.84 -7.76 -20.53
CA TRP A 74 -19.70 -8.11 -21.66
C TRP A 74 -19.01 -8.00 -23.03
N ASN A 75 -18.03 -7.12 -23.17
CA ASN A 75 -17.29 -6.98 -24.42
C ASN A 75 -16.22 -8.07 -24.57
N VAL A 76 -15.63 -8.51 -23.45
CA VAL A 76 -14.56 -9.53 -23.44
C VAL A 76 -15.17 -10.93 -23.52
N TYR A 77 -16.18 -11.21 -22.69
CA TYR A 77 -16.75 -12.54 -22.51
C TYR A 77 -18.10 -12.72 -23.22
N HIS A 78 -18.60 -11.71 -23.95
CA HIS A 78 -19.87 -11.75 -24.68
C HIS A 78 -21.05 -12.19 -23.80
N ARG A 79 -21.04 -11.78 -22.53
CA ARG A 79 -22.10 -12.05 -21.54
C ARG A 79 -22.86 -10.77 -21.25
N THR A 80 -24.19 -10.84 -21.14
CA THR A 80 -25.08 -9.68 -20.98
C THR A 80 -25.07 -9.03 -19.59
N ASP A 81 -24.07 -9.32 -18.76
CA ASP A 81 -24.05 -8.91 -17.37
C ASP A 81 -23.06 -7.75 -17.15
N PRO A 82 -23.54 -6.51 -16.93
CA PRO A 82 -22.68 -5.33 -16.86
C PRO A 82 -21.95 -5.13 -15.53
N ARG A 83 -21.84 -6.17 -14.70
CA ARG A 83 -21.41 -6.04 -13.31
C ARG A 83 -19.92 -5.77 -13.10
N TYR A 84 -19.06 -6.00 -14.09
CA TYR A 84 -17.61 -5.98 -13.86
C TYR A 84 -16.82 -5.29 -14.96
N VAL A 85 -15.81 -4.54 -14.55
CA VAL A 85 -14.73 -4.06 -15.39
C VAL A 85 -13.60 -5.07 -15.38
N VAL A 86 -13.17 -5.51 -16.56
CA VAL A 86 -12.01 -6.37 -16.77
C VAL A 86 -10.79 -5.49 -17.00
N VAL A 87 -9.79 -5.64 -16.13
CA VAL A 87 -8.51 -4.95 -16.25
C VAL A 87 -7.45 -6.00 -16.56
N GLU A 88 -6.87 -5.92 -17.75
CA GLU A 88 -5.74 -6.74 -18.17
C GLU A 88 -4.45 -5.95 -17.96
N PHE A 89 -3.41 -6.62 -17.46
CA PHE A 89 -2.13 -6.00 -17.19
C PHE A 89 -0.99 -6.99 -17.35
N GLN A 90 0.18 -6.49 -17.71
CA GLN A 90 1.38 -7.31 -17.88
C GLN A 90 2.30 -7.15 -16.67
N VAL A 91 2.85 -8.25 -16.17
CA VAL A 91 3.84 -8.29 -15.08
C VAL A 91 5.14 -8.90 -15.62
N SER A 92 6.28 -8.34 -15.21
CA SER A 92 7.58 -8.88 -15.60
C SER A 92 7.88 -10.20 -14.88
N ASP A 93 8.31 -11.21 -15.61
CA ASP A 93 8.64 -12.52 -15.05
C ASP A 93 9.81 -12.47 -14.04
N LYS A 94 10.60 -11.40 -14.08
CA LYS A 94 11.77 -11.16 -13.20
C LYS A 94 11.39 -10.80 -11.75
N VAL A 95 10.11 -10.54 -11.47
CA VAL A 95 9.64 -10.08 -10.15
C VAL A 95 9.48 -11.23 -9.13
N ALA A 96 9.44 -12.49 -9.58
CA ALA A 96 9.21 -13.61 -8.67
C ALA A 96 10.51 -14.24 -8.16
N LEU A 97 10.70 -14.20 -6.83
CA LEU A 97 11.64 -15.04 -6.11
C LEU A 97 10.97 -16.38 -5.75
N VAL A 98 10.88 -17.33 -6.68
CA VAL A 98 10.39 -18.71 -6.43
C VAL A 98 11.28 -19.72 -7.16
N PRO A 99 11.51 -20.94 -6.61
CA PRO A 99 12.41 -21.93 -7.21
C PRO A 99 12.03 -22.31 -8.65
N LEU A 100 13.06 -22.58 -9.47
CA LEU A 100 12.94 -23.11 -10.82
C LEU A 100 12.09 -24.40 -10.81
N GLY A 101 11.02 -24.46 -11.63
CA GLY A 101 10.25 -25.68 -11.88
C GLY A 101 8.74 -25.62 -11.69
N GLN A 102 8.19 -24.55 -11.09
CA GLN A 102 6.74 -24.33 -11.02
C GLN A 102 6.25 -23.42 -12.16
N GLY A 103 5.10 -23.76 -12.75
CA GLY A 103 4.45 -22.92 -13.78
C GLY A 103 4.10 -21.54 -13.23
N TYR A 104 4.06 -20.53 -14.11
CA TYR A 104 3.74 -19.15 -13.73
C TYR A 104 2.37 -19.05 -13.03
N GLU A 105 1.37 -19.78 -13.53
CA GLU A 105 0.01 -19.76 -12.97
C GLU A 105 -0.04 -20.30 -11.54
N ASP A 106 0.68 -21.39 -11.25
CA ASP A 106 0.75 -21.98 -9.91
C ASP A 106 1.40 -21.03 -8.91
N ARG A 107 2.40 -20.26 -9.36
CA ARG A 107 3.04 -19.23 -8.56
C ARG A 107 2.07 -18.11 -8.22
N VAL A 108 1.34 -17.59 -9.19
CA VAL A 108 0.32 -16.55 -8.94
C VAL A 108 -0.77 -17.08 -8.02
N ARG A 109 -1.24 -18.32 -8.23
CA ARG A 109 -2.23 -18.97 -7.35
C ARG A 109 -1.74 -19.09 -5.91
N ALA A 110 -0.45 -19.42 -5.71
CA ALA A 110 0.15 -19.47 -4.38
C ALA A 110 0.19 -18.09 -3.71
N GLU A 111 0.51 -17.03 -4.45
CA GLU A 111 0.49 -15.66 -3.90
C GLU A 111 -0.94 -15.16 -3.64
N VAL A 112 -1.91 -15.49 -4.50
CA VAL A 112 -3.34 -15.21 -4.28
C VAL A 112 -3.85 -15.89 -3.01
N ALA A 113 -3.41 -17.13 -2.75
CA ALA A 113 -3.72 -17.86 -1.51
C ALA A 113 -3.10 -17.19 -0.27
N LYS A 114 -1.93 -16.57 -0.39
CA LYS A 114 -1.31 -15.74 0.67
C LYS A 114 -1.96 -14.37 0.84
N GLY A 115 -2.93 -14.01 0.00
CA GLY A 115 -3.67 -12.75 0.09
C GLY A 115 -3.37 -11.73 -0.98
N LEU A 116 -2.66 -12.06 -2.07
CA LEU A 116 -2.44 -11.13 -3.17
C LEU A 116 -3.78 -10.67 -3.77
N ARG A 117 -3.99 -9.36 -3.82
CA ARG A 117 -5.17 -8.70 -4.38
C ARG A 117 -4.77 -7.52 -5.25
N ALA A 118 -5.49 -7.31 -6.34
CA ALA A 118 -5.38 -6.12 -7.16
C ALA A 118 -6.32 -5.02 -6.63
N LYS A 119 -5.78 -3.82 -6.40
CA LYS A 119 -6.52 -2.65 -5.90
C LYS A 119 -6.29 -1.47 -6.84
N VAL A 120 -7.35 -0.81 -7.26
CA VAL A 120 -7.25 0.47 -7.98
C VAL A 120 -7.06 1.57 -6.93
N LYS A 121 -5.98 2.33 -7.04
CA LYS A 121 -5.61 3.36 -6.07
C LYS A 121 -5.15 4.63 -6.76
N THR A 122 -5.25 5.74 -6.05
CA THR A 122 -4.72 7.03 -6.49
C THR A 122 -3.37 7.27 -5.79
N GLN A 123 -2.34 7.59 -6.56
CA GLN A 123 -0.98 7.80 -6.07
C GLN A 123 -0.48 9.23 -6.33
N GLY A 124 0.17 9.79 -5.31
CA GLY A 124 0.82 11.10 -5.38
C GLY A 124 -0.15 12.27 -5.39
N LEU A 125 0.41 13.49 -5.30
CA LEU A 125 -0.38 14.74 -5.25
C LEU A 125 -1.10 15.03 -6.57
N ALA A 126 -0.54 14.58 -7.69
CA ALA A 126 -1.14 14.74 -9.01
C ALA A 126 -2.36 13.83 -9.23
N GLY A 127 -2.65 12.91 -8.30
CA GLY A 127 -3.83 12.06 -8.37
C GLY A 127 -3.77 11.00 -9.46
N ALA A 128 -2.58 10.44 -9.77
CA ALA A 128 -2.45 9.43 -10.80
C ALA A 128 -3.07 8.10 -10.35
N THR A 129 -4.01 7.54 -11.10
CA THR A 129 -4.59 6.23 -10.80
C THR A 129 -3.67 5.10 -11.25
N ILE A 130 -3.42 4.16 -10.35
CA ILE A 130 -2.53 3.01 -10.51
C ILE A 130 -3.26 1.70 -10.22
N LEU A 131 -2.69 0.59 -10.69
CA LEU A 131 -3.08 -0.74 -10.22
C LEU A 131 -2.06 -1.22 -9.20
N SER A 132 -2.48 -1.43 -7.96
CA SER A 132 -1.61 -1.87 -6.87
C SER A 132 -1.90 -3.34 -6.53
N LEU A 133 -0.86 -4.17 -6.58
CA LEU A 133 -0.86 -5.54 -6.10
C LEU A 133 -0.42 -5.53 -4.63
N GLU A 134 -1.35 -5.86 -3.73
CA GLU A 134 -1.16 -5.78 -2.29
C GLU A 134 -1.56 -7.10 -1.62
N TYR A 135 -0.90 -7.46 -0.53
CA TYR A 135 -1.31 -8.60 0.28
C TYR A 135 -2.29 -8.10 1.34
N VAL A 136 -3.48 -8.68 1.38
CA VAL A 136 -4.45 -8.41 2.45
C VAL A 136 -4.20 -9.35 3.63
N ASP A 137 -4.28 -8.82 4.85
CA ASP A 137 -4.07 -9.61 6.07
C ASP A 137 -5.12 -10.70 6.26
N ASN A 138 -6.34 -10.46 5.78
CA ASN A 138 -7.44 -11.43 5.80
C ASN A 138 -7.94 -11.75 4.38
N PRO A 139 -7.35 -12.75 3.71
CA PRO A 139 -7.75 -13.16 2.35
C PRO A 139 -9.22 -13.61 2.26
N ALA A 140 -9.79 -14.13 3.37
CA ALA A 140 -11.17 -14.60 3.42
C ALA A 140 -12.20 -13.47 3.42
N ALA A 141 -11.81 -12.24 3.80
CA ALA A 141 -12.67 -11.07 3.70
C ALA A 141 -12.92 -10.64 2.25
N TYR A 142 -12.02 -10.99 1.35
CA TYR A 142 -12.09 -10.65 -0.07
C TYR A 142 -11.86 -11.91 -0.91
N PRO A 143 -12.83 -12.85 -0.95
CA PRO A 143 -12.68 -14.07 -1.71
C PRO A 143 -12.61 -13.77 -3.23
N PRO A 144 -12.00 -14.66 -4.04
CA PRO A 144 -12.06 -14.59 -5.49
C PRO A 144 -13.51 -14.42 -5.97
N LEU A 145 -13.73 -13.53 -6.94
CA LEU A 145 -15.05 -13.31 -7.52
C LEU A 145 -15.48 -14.58 -8.26
N GLN A 146 -16.68 -15.08 -7.95
CA GLN A 146 -17.27 -16.18 -8.71
C GLN A 146 -17.92 -15.63 -9.96
N VAL A 147 -17.23 -15.81 -11.09
CA VAL A 147 -17.67 -15.34 -12.39
C VAL A 147 -18.20 -16.50 -13.25
N PRO A 148 -19.23 -16.29 -14.09
CA PRO A 148 -19.82 -17.33 -14.95
C PRO A 148 -19.01 -17.58 -16.24
N TRP A 149 -17.72 -17.29 -16.25
CA TRP A 149 -16.81 -17.48 -17.39
C TRP A 149 -15.46 -18.00 -16.94
N GLU A 150 -14.71 -18.56 -17.88
CA GLU A 150 -13.32 -18.95 -17.68
C GLU A 150 -12.41 -17.77 -18.04
N PRO A 151 -11.52 -17.32 -17.13
CA PRO A 151 -10.56 -16.26 -17.42
C PRO A 151 -9.68 -16.59 -18.63
N HIS A 152 -9.44 -15.62 -19.52
CA HIS A 152 -8.52 -15.80 -20.65
C HIS A 152 -7.05 -15.80 -20.20
N HIS A 153 -6.75 -15.09 -19.11
CA HIS A 153 -5.42 -14.99 -18.52
C HIS A 153 -5.45 -15.36 -17.03
N VAL A 154 -4.26 -15.41 -16.42
CA VAL A 154 -4.12 -15.69 -14.99
C VAL A 154 -4.89 -14.66 -14.17
N TYR A 155 -5.85 -15.14 -13.39
CA TYR A 155 -6.76 -14.29 -12.63
C TYR A 155 -6.18 -13.91 -11.26
N ILE A 156 -6.03 -12.61 -11.01
CA ILE A 156 -5.75 -12.06 -9.68
C ILE A 156 -7.03 -11.41 -9.12
N PRO A 157 -7.55 -11.86 -7.96
CA PRO A 157 -8.74 -11.26 -7.38
C PRO A 157 -8.55 -9.79 -7.02
N SER A 158 -9.60 -8.98 -7.23
CA SER A 158 -9.61 -7.60 -6.80
C SER A 158 -9.96 -7.48 -5.32
N ALA A 159 -9.52 -6.42 -4.66
CA ALA A 159 -10.09 -5.94 -3.40
C ALA A 159 -10.53 -4.46 -3.56
N PRO A 160 -11.48 -3.98 -2.75
CA PRO A 160 -11.95 -2.59 -2.83
C PRO A 160 -10.79 -1.60 -2.78
N GLY A 161 -10.84 -0.59 -3.63
CA GLY A 161 -9.89 0.52 -3.63
C GLY A 161 -9.98 1.35 -2.35
N GLN A 162 -9.01 2.25 -2.16
CA GLN A 162 -8.88 3.09 -0.96
C GLN A 162 -10.14 3.93 -0.69
N PHE A 163 -10.80 4.42 -1.75
CA PHE A 163 -11.99 5.27 -1.60
C PHE A 163 -13.21 4.47 -1.09
N SER A 164 -13.42 3.28 -1.64
CA SER A 164 -14.49 2.37 -1.21
C SER A 164 -14.29 1.90 0.25
N GLU A 165 -13.05 1.70 0.67
CA GLU A 165 -12.71 1.40 2.07
C GLU A 165 -13.09 2.54 3.03
N ILE A 166 -12.89 3.81 2.61
CA ILE A 166 -13.30 4.97 3.41
C ILE A 166 -14.82 5.03 3.54
N ILE A 167 -15.56 4.86 2.44
CA ILE A 167 -17.04 4.85 2.47
C ILE A 167 -17.55 3.71 3.35
N ALA A 168 -17.00 2.50 3.18
CA ALA A 168 -17.38 1.35 3.99
C ALA A 168 -17.11 1.57 5.49
N SER A 169 -16.01 2.25 5.82
CA SER A 169 -15.68 2.62 7.21
C SER A 169 -16.67 3.64 7.77
N LEU A 170 -17.09 4.64 6.99
CA LEU A 170 -18.11 5.61 7.39
C LEU A 170 -19.48 4.95 7.60
N ASP A 171 -19.85 4.02 6.72
CA ASP A 171 -21.07 3.23 6.86
C ASP A 171 -21.04 2.34 8.10
N ALA A 172 -19.91 1.71 8.41
CA ALA A 172 -19.73 0.90 9.60
C ALA A 172 -19.86 1.73 10.89
N ILE A 173 -19.28 2.93 10.92
CA ILE A 173 -19.43 3.87 12.04
C ILE A 173 -20.90 4.30 12.18
N SER A 174 -21.55 4.66 11.07
CA SER A 174 -22.97 5.05 11.05
C SER A 174 -23.88 3.93 11.56
N LYS A 175 -23.65 2.68 11.15
CA LYS A 175 -24.37 1.51 11.66
C LYS A 175 -24.12 1.29 13.15
N SER A 176 -22.86 1.35 13.58
CA SER A 176 -22.49 1.22 14.98
C SER A 176 -23.20 2.27 15.85
N LEU A 177 -23.31 3.51 15.38
CA LEU A 177 -24.03 4.60 16.06
C LEU A 177 -25.55 4.42 16.06
N LYS A 178 -26.13 3.85 15.01
CA LYS A 178 -27.58 3.53 14.94
C LYS A 178 -27.95 2.33 15.83
N GLU A 179 -27.05 1.37 15.98
CA GLU A 179 -27.22 0.22 16.87
C GLU A 179 -27.02 0.56 18.35
N VAL A 180 -26.49 1.76 18.67
CA VAL A 180 -26.59 2.33 20.02
C VAL A 180 -28.06 2.59 20.31
N ASN A 181 -28.69 1.60 20.92
CA ASN A 181 -30.10 1.57 21.17
C ASN A 181 -30.44 2.47 22.37
N PHE A 182 -30.62 3.77 22.12
CA PHE A 182 -31.01 4.74 23.15
C PHE A 182 -32.32 4.37 23.87
N GLN A 183 -33.11 3.44 23.33
CA GLN A 183 -34.31 2.91 23.98
C GLN A 183 -34.01 1.88 25.07
N LYS A 184 -32.86 1.16 25.00
CA LYS A 184 -32.37 0.34 26.13
C LYS A 184 -31.81 1.19 27.28
N LEU A 185 -31.37 2.43 26.99
CA LEU A 185 -31.02 3.41 28.02
C LEU A 185 -32.23 3.81 28.89
N GLY A 186 -33.46 3.58 28.44
CA GLY A 186 -34.68 3.89 29.21
C GLY A 186 -35.15 2.79 30.16
N GLY A 187 -34.71 1.54 29.97
CA GLY A 187 -35.17 0.39 30.76
C GLY A 187 -34.15 -0.13 31.79
N GLN A 188 -32.86 0.14 31.57
CA GLN A 188 -31.74 -0.20 32.47
C GLN A 188 -30.94 1.04 32.89
N ALA A 189 -31.58 2.22 32.84
CA ALA A 189 -30.97 3.49 33.22
C ALA A 189 -30.36 3.47 34.62
N GLN A 190 -30.94 2.75 35.59
CA GLN A 190 -30.47 2.82 36.97
C GLN A 190 -29.09 2.17 37.16
N GLU A 191 -28.83 1.03 36.52
CA GLU A 191 -27.59 0.26 36.69
C GLU A 191 -26.46 0.84 35.80
N ASP A 192 -26.80 1.24 34.57
CA ASP A 192 -25.86 1.89 33.65
C ASP A 192 -25.55 3.34 34.06
N LEU A 193 -26.50 4.11 34.61
CA LEU A 193 -26.19 5.44 35.15
C LEU A 193 -25.38 5.37 36.45
N VAL A 194 -25.51 4.29 37.24
CA VAL A 194 -24.62 4.04 38.38
C VAL A 194 -23.23 3.67 37.87
N ALA A 195 -23.09 2.80 36.87
CA ALA A 195 -21.80 2.46 36.28
C ALA A 195 -21.13 3.67 35.58
N VAL A 196 -21.91 4.51 34.90
CA VAL A 196 -21.45 5.77 34.32
C VAL A 196 -21.10 6.77 35.42
N GLY A 197 -21.89 6.87 36.48
CA GLY A 197 -21.60 7.71 37.65
C GLY A 197 -20.32 7.29 38.36
N GLU A 198 -20.09 5.98 38.53
CA GLU A 198 -18.87 5.40 39.08
C GLU A 198 -17.68 5.66 38.17
N THR A 199 -17.83 5.45 36.86
CA THR A 199 -16.79 5.73 35.86
C THR A 199 -16.43 7.21 35.85
N VAL A 200 -17.41 8.12 35.84
CA VAL A 200 -17.19 9.56 35.93
C VAL A 200 -16.53 9.93 37.26
N SER A 201 -16.93 9.32 38.38
CA SER A 201 -16.28 9.56 39.68
C SER A 201 -14.84 9.06 39.71
N SER A 202 -14.54 7.94 39.04
CA SER A 202 -13.18 7.40 38.92
C SER A 202 -12.32 8.23 37.98
N LEU A 203 -12.90 8.76 36.91
CA LEU A 203 -12.24 9.70 36.01
C LEU A 203 -11.94 11.01 36.73
N ASN A 204 -12.89 11.52 37.51
CA ASN A 204 -12.68 12.75 38.28
C ASN A 204 -11.64 12.56 39.38
N ARG A 205 -11.61 11.39 40.04
CA ARG A 205 -10.55 11.01 40.99
C ARG A 205 -9.19 10.84 40.30
N SER A 206 -9.14 10.19 39.15
CA SER A 206 -7.91 10.05 38.35
C SER A 206 -7.41 11.38 37.84
N LEU A 207 -8.29 12.27 37.39
CA LEU A 207 -7.95 13.64 36.97
C LEU A 207 -7.46 14.48 38.15
N ALA A 208 -8.09 14.36 39.32
CA ALA A 208 -7.62 15.02 40.54
C ALA A 208 -6.26 14.46 40.99
N ASN A 209 -6.05 13.15 40.86
CA ASN A 209 -4.76 12.52 41.15
C ASN A 209 -3.70 12.94 40.14
N ILE A 210 -4.01 13.02 38.84
CA ILE A 210 -3.10 13.51 37.80
C ILE A 210 -2.77 14.98 38.02
N ALA A 211 -3.77 15.81 38.38
CA ALA A 211 -3.56 17.22 38.70
C ALA A 211 -2.61 17.37 39.90
N ARG A 212 -2.82 16.58 40.97
CA ARG A 212 -1.94 16.56 42.14
C ARG A 212 -0.54 16.05 41.82
N THR A 213 -0.43 14.94 41.07
CA THR A 213 0.86 14.41 40.61
C THR A 213 1.58 15.40 39.70
N SER A 214 0.85 16.15 38.87
CA SER A 214 1.42 17.21 38.05
C SER A 214 1.95 18.36 38.91
N GLU A 215 1.23 18.74 39.97
CA GLU A 215 1.65 19.75 40.93
C GLU A 215 2.90 19.29 41.72
N GLU A 216 2.92 18.04 42.20
CA GLU A 216 4.07 17.43 42.85
C GLU A 216 5.27 17.26 41.91
N LEU A 217 5.03 16.96 40.63
CA LEU A 217 6.06 16.90 39.58
C LEU A 217 6.63 18.28 39.30
N GLN A 218 5.80 19.32 39.23
CA GLN A 218 6.27 20.69 39.06
C GLN A 218 7.10 21.13 40.27
N GLU A 219 6.69 20.78 41.48
CA GLU A 219 7.45 21.06 42.71
C GLU A 219 8.78 20.29 42.73
N THR A 220 8.77 19.02 42.31
CA THR A 220 9.96 18.17 42.21
C THR A 220 10.91 18.68 41.13
N ILE A 221 10.40 19.09 39.97
CA ILE A 221 11.19 19.73 38.91
C ILE A 221 11.75 21.06 39.40
N HIS A 222 11.02 21.82 40.20
CA HIS A 222 11.50 23.06 40.80
C HIS A 222 12.63 22.80 41.81
N LYS A 223 12.49 21.79 42.68
CA LYS A 223 13.52 21.33 43.61
C LYS A 223 14.77 20.81 42.89
N ILE A 224 14.60 20.08 41.79
CA ILE A 224 15.70 19.60 40.94
C ILE A 224 16.40 20.79 40.23
N LYS A 225 15.67 21.82 39.78
CA LYS A 225 16.27 23.03 39.23
C LYS A 225 17.09 23.81 40.25
N GLN A 226 16.62 23.89 41.50
CA GLN A 226 17.34 24.56 42.58
C GLN A 226 18.53 23.72 43.09
N TYR A 227 18.44 22.40 43.04
CA TYR A 227 19.49 21.50 43.51
C TYR A 227 19.66 20.25 42.62
N PRO A 228 20.29 20.40 41.43
CA PRO A 228 20.42 19.30 40.47
C PRO A 228 21.34 18.18 40.98
N ALA A 229 22.29 18.50 41.85
CA ALA A 229 23.17 17.51 42.47
C ALA A 229 22.44 16.57 43.45
N GLY A 230 21.31 16.99 44.02
CA GLY A 230 20.52 16.15 44.95
C GLY A 230 19.86 14.95 44.30
N ALA A 231 19.60 15.03 42.99
CA ALA A 231 19.05 13.91 42.22
C ALA A 231 20.04 12.75 42.06
N ILE A 232 21.35 13.01 42.17
CA ILE A 232 22.42 12.01 42.03
C ILE A 232 23.06 11.67 43.37
N PHE A 233 23.26 12.66 44.24
CA PHE A 233 24.07 12.53 45.45
C PHE A 233 23.27 12.57 46.77
N GLY A 234 21.95 12.74 46.71
CA GLY A 234 21.09 12.74 47.90
C GLY A 234 21.23 14.02 48.74
N GLN A 235 21.41 13.86 50.06
CA GLN A 235 21.44 14.99 50.99
C GLN A 235 22.65 15.90 50.76
N PRO A 236 22.52 17.23 50.95
CA PRO A 236 23.62 18.16 50.74
C PRO A 236 24.82 17.82 51.63
N PRO A 237 26.05 17.90 51.09
CA PRO A 237 27.24 17.62 51.88
C PRO A 237 27.28 18.52 53.11
N PRO A 238 27.63 17.99 54.30
CA PRO A 238 27.63 18.77 55.54
C PRO A 238 28.51 20.01 55.37
N PRO A 239 28.10 21.16 55.93
CA PRO A 239 28.84 22.40 55.78
C PRO A 239 30.28 22.18 56.22
N ALA A 240 31.22 22.54 55.35
CA ALA A 240 32.64 22.42 55.63
C ALA A 240 32.92 23.08 56.98
N ARG A 241 33.47 22.31 57.94
CA ARG A 241 33.90 22.85 59.23
C ARG A 241 34.75 24.08 58.93
N SER A 242 34.31 25.23 59.42
CA SER A 242 35.07 26.46 59.37
C SER A 242 36.46 26.15 59.92
N VAL A 243 37.44 26.11 59.04
CA VAL A 243 38.84 26.02 59.43
C VAL A 243 39.10 27.31 60.18
N GLU A 244 39.14 27.24 61.51
CA GLU A 244 39.64 28.33 62.33
C GLU A 244 41.02 28.67 61.79
N ARG A 245 41.14 29.89 61.24
CA ARG A 245 42.42 30.42 60.82
C ARG A 245 43.26 30.59 62.09
N PRO A 246 44.40 29.90 62.23
CA PRO A 246 45.29 30.19 63.33
C PRO A 246 45.84 31.61 63.14
N LYS A 247 45.84 32.37 64.24
CA LYS A 247 46.36 33.74 64.34
C LYS A 247 47.82 33.84 63.93
#